data_AF-A0AB94IEB6-F1
#
_entry.id   AF-A0AB94IEB6-F1
#
_cell.length_a   1.000
_cell.length_b   1.000
_cell.length_c   1.000
_cell.angle_alpha   90.00
_cell.angle_beta   90.00
_cell.angle_gamma   90.00
#
_symmetry.space_group_name_H-M   'P 1'
#
loop_
_entity.id
_entity.type
_entity.pdbx_description
1 polymer ?
#
loop_
_entity_poly.entity_id
_entity_poly.type
_entity_poly.pdbx_seq_one_letter_code
_entity_poly.pdbx_strand_id
1 'polypeptide(L)'
;MKISLYFVLILPIFSFYAHSQQFDVTDSYKGISIIESIDMEQLKQDCQAMVDWQFSNTEREENKAYCPINQIDPYFSDLYEAVNKDVVIYDKSELKFVINKQYFNKTFNDNNYPVKGLNLSLVYQGTIKDTITLANISYDVVGYYWLSNQYYYINPNGNIYTLLVKDFGRSIQPIFWKNYQIDKENLRFRLKALFVNEDRYQYRIIYPDQFDILTQSQSPIFETEKLKSCYQDEYNTTCNVESYNYYHDLLVKKLTLLQKNESEQKNAIKVIDKQINEACLVLSSPIYYNEVDTFTHKITRCLTEQIKQQIEKIVTNKKVQD
;
A
#
# COMPACT_ATOMS: atom_id res chain seq x y z
N MET A 1 54.60 37.95 27.39
CA MET A 1 54.92 36.51 27.32
C MET A 1 54.11 35.77 28.38
N LYS A 2 52.92 35.28 28.02
CA LYS A 2 52.09 34.33 28.79
C LYS A 2 51.25 33.57 27.77
N ILE A 3 51.67 32.36 27.42
CA ILE A 3 50.89 31.45 26.58
C ILE A 3 50.02 30.66 27.55
N SER A 4 48.71 30.96 27.58
CA SER A 4 47.73 30.21 28.34
C SER A 4 47.22 29.07 27.47
N LEU A 5 47.64 27.85 27.78
CA LEU A 5 47.13 26.61 27.20
C LEU A 5 45.66 26.44 27.59
N TYR A 6 44.76 26.64 26.63
CA TYR A 6 43.38 26.16 26.72
C TYR A 6 43.38 24.66 26.37
N PHE A 7 43.20 23.81 27.38
CA PHE A 7 42.78 22.44 27.19
C PHE A 7 41.34 22.45 26.67
N VAL A 8 41.18 22.36 25.34
CA VAL A 8 39.89 21.99 24.75
C VAL A 8 39.73 20.51 25.00
N LEU A 9 38.84 20.18 25.93
CA LEU A 9 38.36 18.84 26.20
C LEU A 9 37.53 18.41 24.98
N ILE A 10 38.19 17.84 23.97
CA ILE A 10 37.53 17.18 22.85
C ILE A 10 36.93 15.90 23.43
N LEU A 11 35.69 16.00 23.90
CA LEU A 11 34.85 14.84 24.17
C LEU A 11 34.76 14.04 22.86
N PRO A 12 35.23 12.77 22.83
CA PRO A 12 34.97 11.92 21.69
C PRO A 12 33.46 11.68 21.69
N ILE A 13 32.74 12.27 20.73
CA ILE A 13 31.37 11.90 20.38
C ILE A 13 31.46 10.53 19.68
N PHE A 14 31.86 9.52 20.43
CA PHE A 14 31.92 8.12 20.03
C PHE A 14 30.89 7.35 20.85
N SER A 15 29.62 7.52 20.52
CA SER A 15 28.56 6.56 20.85
C SER A 15 27.23 7.13 20.39
N PHE A 16 26.92 7.04 19.09
CA PHE A 16 25.60 6.70 18.54
C PHE A 16 25.72 6.50 17.01
N TYR A 17 26.73 5.73 16.57
CA TYR A 17 26.42 4.77 15.52
C TYR A 17 25.61 3.67 16.22
N ALA A 18 24.34 3.96 16.49
CA ALA A 18 23.37 2.89 16.59
C ALA A 18 23.42 2.24 15.21
N HIS A 19 24.27 1.23 15.06
CA HIS A 19 24.17 0.31 13.95
C HIS A 19 22.71 -0.11 13.97
N SER A 20 21.92 0.39 13.01
CA SER A 20 20.63 -0.21 12.72
C SER A 20 20.99 -1.65 12.43
N GLN A 21 20.70 -2.49 13.42
CA GLN A 21 21.17 -3.86 13.41
C GLN A 21 20.51 -4.49 12.19
N GLN A 22 21.30 -4.79 11.16
CA GLN A 22 20.80 -5.28 9.90
C GLN A 22 19.89 -6.48 10.17
N PHE A 23 18.71 -6.45 9.59
CA PHE A 23 17.80 -7.57 9.55
C PHE A 23 18.29 -8.50 8.44
N ASP A 24 19.35 -9.25 8.74
CA ASP A 24 19.90 -10.20 7.80
C ASP A 24 19.05 -11.48 7.86
N VAL A 25 18.08 -11.54 6.94
CA VAL A 25 17.26 -12.72 6.66
C VAL A 25 18.09 -13.66 5.79
N THR A 26 17.92 -14.98 5.93
CA THR A 26 18.59 -15.94 5.03
C THR A 26 18.23 -15.67 3.57
N ASP A 27 19.23 -15.59 2.67
CA ASP A 27 19.08 -15.15 1.27
C ASP A 27 17.96 -15.86 0.49
N SER A 28 17.77 -17.17 0.71
CA SER A 28 16.72 -17.95 0.05
C SER A 28 15.28 -17.48 0.37
N TYR A 29 15.11 -16.71 1.44
CA TYR A 29 13.82 -16.20 1.92
C TYR A 29 13.70 -14.67 1.82
N LYS A 30 14.66 -13.99 1.15
CA LYS A 30 14.60 -12.53 0.95
C LYS A 30 13.54 -12.12 -0.06
N GLY A 31 13.12 -12.99 -0.97
CA GLY A 31 12.25 -12.62 -2.09
C GLY A 31 12.99 -11.85 -3.18
N ILE A 32 12.27 -11.08 -4.00
CA ILE A 32 12.83 -10.43 -5.21
C ILE A 32 12.94 -8.92 -5.04
N SER A 33 14.17 -8.40 -5.08
CA SER A 33 14.45 -7.00 -4.75
C SER A 33 13.75 -5.96 -5.63
N ILE A 34 13.40 -6.28 -6.88
CA ILE A 34 12.69 -5.35 -7.76
C ILE A 34 11.35 -4.88 -7.17
N ILE A 35 10.73 -5.71 -6.31
CA ILE A 35 9.46 -5.41 -5.66
C ILE A 35 9.56 -4.17 -4.76
N GLU A 36 10.73 -3.84 -4.20
CA GLU A 36 10.91 -2.65 -3.35
C GLU A 36 10.62 -1.33 -4.07
N SER A 37 10.94 -1.25 -5.36
CA SER A 37 10.90 0.00 -6.12
C SER A 37 10.09 -0.10 -7.41
N ILE A 38 9.20 -1.09 -7.50
CA ILE A 38 8.43 -1.33 -8.72
C ILE A 38 7.41 -0.21 -8.93
N ASP A 39 7.43 0.39 -10.12
CA ASP A 39 6.39 1.33 -10.53
C ASP A 39 5.20 0.53 -11.06
N MET A 40 4.06 0.66 -10.39
CA MET A 40 2.84 -0.09 -10.71
C MET A 40 2.25 0.28 -12.06
N GLU A 41 2.41 1.53 -12.51
CA GLU A 41 1.90 1.99 -13.79
C GLU A 41 2.80 1.52 -14.93
N GLN A 42 4.12 1.67 -14.77
CA GLN A 42 5.07 1.13 -15.73
C GLN A 42 4.92 -0.39 -15.84
N LEU A 43 4.78 -1.09 -14.72
CA LEU A 43 4.55 -2.54 -14.70
C LEU A 43 3.29 -2.94 -15.48
N LYS A 44 2.19 -2.19 -15.32
CA LYS A 44 0.96 -2.44 -16.08
C LYS A 44 1.19 -2.29 -17.58
N GLN A 45 1.97 -1.30 -18.01
CA GLN A 45 2.30 -1.07 -19.41
C GLN A 45 3.23 -2.15 -19.97
N ASP A 46 4.29 -2.49 -19.24
CA ASP A 46 5.27 -3.51 -19.62
C ASP A 46 4.65 -4.92 -19.72
N CYS A 47 3.60 -5.18 -18.93
CA CYS A 47 2.89 -6.46 -18.89
C CYS A 47 1.60 -6.48 -19.69
N GLN A 48 1.31 -5.46 -20.51
CA GLN A 48 0.30 -5.56 -21.54
C GLN A 48 0.89 -6.30 -22.73
N ALA A 49 0.42 -7.52 -23.01
CA ALA A 49 0.91 -8.22 -24.18
C ALA A 49 0.51 -7.47 -25.46
N MET A 50 1.49 -7.27 -26.34
CA MET A 50 1.22 -7.14 -27.77
C MET A 50 0.74 -8.50 -28.26
N VAL A 51 -0.57 -8.75 -28.21
CA VAL A 51 -1.12 -10.03 -28.69
C VAL A 51 -1.29 -9.97 -30.19
N ASP A 52 -0.29 -10.45 -30.93
CA ASP A 52 -0.51 -10.95 -32.28
C ASP A 52 -0.45 -12.48 -32.26
N TRP A 53 -1.54 -13.10 -32.67
CA TRP A 53 -1.69 -14.55 -32.80
C TRP A 53 -0.77 -15.12 -33.89
N GLN A 54 -0.19 -14.26 -34.74
CA GLN A 54 0.80 -14.58 -35.76
C GLN A 54 2.22 -14.72 -35.22
N PHE A 55 2.50 -14.36 -33.96
CA PHE A 55 3.83 -14.52 -33.38
C PHE A 55 4.27 -15.98 -33.35
N SER A 56 5.50 -16.22 -33.79
CA SER A 56 6.26 -17.44 -33.58
C SER A 56 6.50 -17.72 -32.10
N ASN A 57 6.92 -18.94 -31.76
CA ASN A 57 7.23 -19.29 -30.37
C ASN A 57 8.34 -18.40 -29.78
N THR A 58 9.36 -18.05 -30.57
CA THR A 58 10.45 -17.18 -30.12
C THR A 58 9.94 -15.77 -29.80
N GLU A 59 9.13 -15.18 -30.68
CA GLU A 59 8.52 -13.87 -30.46
C GLU A 59 7.59 -13.86 -29.23
N ARG A 60 6.92 -14.98 -28.95
CA ARG A 60 6.09 -15.11 -27.74
C ARG A 60 6.93 -15.15 -26.46
N GLU A 61 8.06 -15.84 -26.47
CA GLU A 61 8.97 -15.89 -25.31
C GLU A 61 9.69 -14.54 -25.10
N GLU A 62 10.11 -13.87 -26.17
CA GLU A 62 10.62 -12.49 -26.11
C GLU A 62 9.55 -11.53 -25.56
N ASN A 63 8.29 -11.67 -26.01
CA ASN A 63 7.19 -10.85 -25.53
C ASN A 63 6.93 -11.07 -24.02
N LYS A 64 6.94 -12.32 -23.56
CA LYS A 64 6.83 -12.65 -22.13
C LYS A 64 7.96 -12.04 -21.31
N ALA A 65 9.18 -11.96 -21.86
CA ALA A 65 10.33 -11.45 -21.15
C ALA A 65 10.26 -9.94 -20.84
N TYR A 66 9.47 -9.16 -21.60
CA TYR A 66 9.25 -7.74 -21.30
C TYR A 66 8.54 -7.51 -19.97
N CYS A 67 7.61 -8.40 -19.60
CA CYS A 67 6.92 -8.31 -18.33
C CYS A 67 7.84 -8.78 -17.19
N PRO A 68 8.28 -7.89 -16.27
CA PRO A 68 9.26 -8.26 -15.24
C PRO A 68 8.78 -9.39 -14.31
N ILE A 69 7.47 -9.52 -14.15
CA ILE A 69 6.84 -10.52 -13.28
C ILE A 69 6.98 -11.94 -13.83
N ASN A 70 6.99 -12.13 -15.15
CA ASN A 70 7.14 -13.46 -15.75
C ASN A 70 8.51 -14.09 -15.44
N GLN A 71 9.51 -13.26 -15.13
CA GLN A 71 10.83 -13.72 -14.70
C GLN A 71 10.85 -14.17 -13.23
N ILE A 72 9.79 -13.87 -12.47
CA ILE A 72 9.65 -14.13 -11.03
C ILE A 72 8.74 -15.34 -10.76
N ASP A 73 7.79 -15.65 -11.65
CA ASP A 73 6.76 -16.67 -11.45
C ASP A 73 7.25 -18.05 -10.93
N PRO A 74 8.40 -18.61 -11.38
CA PRO A 74 8.91 -19.88 -10.83
C PRO A 74 9.21 -19.85 -9.32
N TYR A 75 9.48 -18.66 -8.76
CA TYR A 75 9.95 -18.47 -7.38
C TYR A 75 8.95 -18.96 -6.32
N PHE A 76 7.65 -18.76 -6.52
CA PHE A 76 6.67 -19.10 -5.47
C PHE A 76 6.55 -20.60 -5.26
N SER A 77 6.54 -21.39 -6.34
CA SER A 77 6.39 -22.85 -6.25
C SER A 77 7.56 -23.48 -5.50
N ASP A 78 8.79 -23.07 -5.84
CA ASP A 78 10.01 -23.56 -5.19
C ASP A 78 10.04 -23.17 -3.70
N LEU A 79 9.72 -21.91 -3.40
CA LEU A 79 9.64 -21.42 -2.03
C LEU A 79 8.57 -22.15 -1.21
N TYR A 80 7.37 -22.33 -1.78
CA TYR A 80 6.26 -23.00 -1.11
C TYR A 80 6.61 -24.46 -0.81
N GLU A 81 7.28 -25.17 -1.70
CA GLU A 81 7.74 -26.54 -1.45
C GLU A 81 8.87 -26.60 -0.41
N ALA A 82 9.79 -25.63 -0.40
CA ALA A 82 10.88 -25.58 0.58
C ALA A 82 10.41 -25.37 2.04
N VAL A 83 9.26 -24.75 2.27
CA VAL A 83 8.74 -24.45 3.62
C VAL A 83 7.97 -25.65 4.18
N ASN A 84 8.61 -26.64 4.81
CA ASN A 84 7.89 -27.85 5.23
C ASN A 84 6.91 -27.69 6.41
N LYS A 85 7.12 -26.71 7.33
CA LYS A 85 6.19 -26.33 8.42
C LYS A 85 6.39 -24.87 8.84
N ASP A 86 7.27 -24.65 9.82
CA ASP A 86 7.68 -23.36 10.34
C ASP A 86 9.17 -23.21 10.09
N VAL A 87 9.55 -22.17 9.36
CA VAL A 87 10.94 -21.87 9.02
C VAL A 87 11.32 -20.57 9.70
N VAL A 88 12.28 -20.62 10.61
CA VAL A 88 12.85 -19.43 11.24
C VAL A 88 13.81 -18.78 10.25
N ILE A 89 13.49 -17.58 9.77
CA ILE A 89 14.29 -16.84 8.79
C ILE A 89 15.11 -15.71 9.41
N TYR A 90 14.84 -15.40 10.68
CA TYR A 90 15.55 -14.43 11.52
C TYR A 90 15.39 -14.82 12.98
N ASP A 91 16.47 -14.78 13.77
CA ASP A 91 16.46 -15.08 15.20
C ASP A 91 17.47 -14.19 15.95
N LYS A 92 16.96 -13.24 16.76
CA LYS A 92 17.81 -12.35 17.54
C LYS A 92 17.10 -11.77 18.76
N SER A 93 17.76 -11.84 19.92
CA SER A 93 17.31 -11.19 21.16
C SER A 93 15.82 -11.44 21.46
N GLU A 94 15.40 -12.71 21.39
CA GLU A 94 14.02 -13.19 21.62
C GLU A 94 12.99 -12.86 20.54
N LEU A 95 13.36 -12.04 19.54
CA LEU A 95 12.56 -11.75 18.36
C LEU A 95 12.92 -12.74 17.24
N LYS A 96 11.91 -13.44 16.71
CA LYS A 96 12.05 -14.33 15.56
C LYS A 96 11.07 -13.95 14.46
N PHE A 97 11.49 -14.19 13.22
CA PHE A 97 10.57 -14.25 12.09
C PHE A 97 10.43 -15.66 11.60
N VAL A 98 9.18 -16.08 11.49
CA VAL A 98 8.82 -17.44 11.12
C VAL A 98 7.97 -17.39 9.87
N ILE A 99 8.40 -18.07 8.82
CA ILE A 99 7.57 -18.34 7.65
C ILE A 99 6.86 -19.67 7.86
N ASN A 100 5.54 -19.70 7.65
CA ASN A 100 4.78 -20.94 7.70
C ASN A 100 3.80 -21.07 6.53
N LYS A 101 3.52 -22.31 6.12
CA LYS A 101 2.49 -22.55 5.11
C LYS A 101 1.12 -22.14 5.66
N GLN A 102 0.32 -21.58 4.77
CA GLN A 102 -1.10 -21.32 4.98
C GLN A 102 -1.87 -21.99 3.86
N TYR A 103 -2.92 -22.73 4.23
CA TYR A 103 -3.90 -23.24 3.30
C TYR A 103 -5.28 -22.86 3.81
N PHE A 104 -6.04 -22.15 2.99
CA PHE A 104 -7.40 -21.77 3.33
C PHE A 104 -8.25 -21.74 2.07
N ASN A 105 -9.56 -21.86 2.26
CA ASN A 105 -10.51 -21.70 1.17
C ASN A 105 -11.05 -20.27 1.17
N LYS A 106 -11.08 -19.67 -0.01
CA LYS A 106 -11.82 -18.43 -0.25
C LYS A 106 -13.24 -18.80 -0.66
N THR A 107 -14.23 -18.36 0.11
CA THR A 107 -15.64 -18.54 -0.26
C THR A 107 -16.09 -17.40 -1.16
N PHE A 108 -16.67 -17.74 -2.30
CA PHE A 108 -17.27 -16.79 -3.22
C PHE A 108 -18.44 -17.44 -3.97
N ASN A 109 -19.59 -16.75 -4.04
CA ASN A 109 -20.84 -17.28 -4.61
C ASN A 109 -21.11 -18.73 -4.14
N ASP A 110 -21.01 -18.96 -2.83
CA ASP A 110 -21.17 -20.27 -2.18
C ASP A 110 -20.17 -21.37 -2.60
N ASN A 111 -19.17 -21.03 -3.43
CA ASN A 111 -18.10 -21.93 -3.85
C ASN A 111 -16.81 -21.64 -3.10
N ASN A 112 -16.02 -22.69 -2.82
CA ASN A 112 -14.77 -22.60 -2.09
C ASN A 112 -13.57 -22.82 -3.02
N TYR A 113 -12.66 -21.86 -3.05
CA TYR A 113 -11.45 -21.90 -3.87
C TYR A 113 -10.21 -22.03 -3.00
N PRO A 114 -9.34 -23.02 -3.26
CA PRO A 114 -8.14 -23.22 -2.45
C PRO A 114 -7.12 -22.11 -2.70
N VAL A 115 -6.56 -21.59 -1.62
CA VAL A 115 -5.45 -20.64 -1.64
C VAL A 115 -4.24 -21.29 -0.99
N LYS A 116 -3.12 -21.29 -1.71
CA LYS A 116 -1.81 -21.66 -1.15
C LYS A 116 -1.08 -20.38 -0.78
N GLY A 117 -0.64 -20.26 0.46
CA GLY A 117 0.02 -19.07 0.96
C GLY A 117 1.18 -19.37 1.88
N LEU A 118 1.98 -18.35 2.09
CA LEU A 118 3.04 -18.27 3.09
C LEU A 118 2.75 -17.07 3.97
N ASN A 119 2.70 -17.30 5.27
CA ASN A 119 2.61 -16.26 6.27
C ASN A 119 3.98 -15.91 6.80
N LEU A 120 4.19 -14.64 7.12
CA LEU A 120 5.32 -14.18 7.91
C LEU A 120 4.80 -13.78 9.29
N SER A 121 5.29 -14.46 10.32
CA SER A 121 4.90 -14.23 11.70
C SER A 121 6.04 -13.58 12.49
N LEU A 122 5.71 -12.53 13.24
CA LEU A 122 6.56 -11.92 14.25
C LEU A 122 6.35 -12.68 15.56
N VAL A 123 7.39 -13.36 16.03
CA VAL A 123 7.37 -14.13 17.27
C VAL A 123 8.28 -13.46 18.29
N TYR A 124 7.74 -13.16 19.47
CA TYR A 124 8.52 -12.61 20.58
C TYR A 124 8.33 -13.50 21.81
N GLN A 125 9.45 -13.96 22.39
CA GLN A 125 9.46 -14.86 23.55
C GLN A 125 8.58 -16.11 23.33
N GLY A 126 8.66 -16.70 22.14
CA GLY A 126 7.91 -17.90 21.77
C GLY A 126 6.42 -17.68 21.48
N THR A 127 5.91 -16.45 21.57
CA THR A 127 4.51 -16.13 21.27
C THR A 127 4.40 -15.34 19.95
N ILE A 128 3.50 -15.75 19.07
CA ILE A 128 3.16 -14.98 17.86
C ILE A 128 2.49 -13.67 18.29
N LYS A 129 3.04 -12.54 17.86
CA LYS A 129 2.53 -11.21 18.16
C LYS A 129 1.77 -10.59 17.00
N ASP A 130 2.23 -10.85 15.78
CA ASP A 130 1.60 -10.36 14.57
C ASP A 130 1.94 -11.26 13.37
N THR A 131 1.10 -11.24 12.35
CA THR A 131 1.24 -12.05 11.14
C THR A 131 0.73 -11.30 9.93
N ILE A 132 1.50 -11.35 8.83
CA ILE A 132 1.05 -10.89 7.51
C ILE A 132 1.12 -12.02 6.48
N THR A 133 0.27 -11.95 5.47
CA THR A 133 0.42 -12.80 4.27
C THR A 133 1.63 -12.31 3.49
N LEU A 134 2.67 -13.13 3.39
CA LEU A 134 3.92 -12.80 2.71
C LEU A 134 3.79 -13.05 1.20
N ALA A 135 3.34 -14.23 0.84
CA ALA A 135 3.14 -14.64 -0.55
C ALA A 135 1.91 -15.56 -0.65
N ASN A 136 1.22 -15.54 -1.79
CA ASN A 136 0.13 -16.47 -2.05
C ASN A 136 -0.11 -16.63 -3.56
N ILE A 137 -0.74 -17.75 -3.89
CA ILE A 137 -1.31 -18.01 -5.20
C ILE A 137 -2.75 -18.51 -5.02
N SER A 138 -3.65 -17.95 -5.81
CA SER A 138 -5.05 -18.37 -5.83
C SER A 138 -5.65 -18.20 -7.21
N TYR A 139 -6.69 -18.97 -7.49
CA TYR A 139 -7.48 -18.80 -8.71
C TYR A 139 -8.73 -17.96 -8.40
N ASP A 140 -8.92 -16.90 -9.17
CA ASP A 140 -10.06 -16.00 -9.02
C ASP A 140 -11.10 -16.29 -10.10
N VAL A 141 -12.26 -16.74 -9.65
CA VAL A 141 -13.40 -17.11 -10.48
C VAL A 141 -14.44 -15.99 -10.63
N VAL A 142 -14.24 -14.83 -9.99
CA VAL A 142 -15.29 -13.79 -9.85
C VAL A 142 -15.69 -13.15 -11.18
N GLY A 143 -14.89 -13.25 -12.24
CA GLY A 143 -15.34 -12.75 -13.52
C GLY A 143 -14.57 -13.16 -14.77
N TYR A 144 -13.27 -13.49 -14.69
CA TYR A 144 -12.49 -13.75 -15.92
C TYR A 144 -11.33 -14.76 -15.77
N TYR A 145 -11.45 -15.75 -14.87
CA TYR A 145 -10.55 -16.92 -14.81
C TYR A 145 -9.05 -16.57 -14.69
N TRP A 146 -8.66 -15.63 -13.82
CA TRP A 146 -7.25 -15.23 -13.64
C TRP A 146 -6.60 -15.86 -12.40
N LEU A 147 -5.28 -15.96 -12.44
CA LEU A 147 -4.46 -16.29 -11.27
C LEU A 147 -4.12 -15.01 -10.50
N SER A 148 -4.31 -15.01 -9.19
CA SER A 148 -3.82 -13.95 -8.31
C SER A 148 -2.54 -14.41 -7.65
N ASN A 149 -1.45 -13.65 -7.86
CA ASN A 149 -0.12 -13.95 -7.34
C ASN A 149 0.36 -12.81 -6.45
N GLN A 150 0.79 -13.12 -5.23
CA GLN A 150 1.45 -12.17 -4.34
C GLN A 150 2.93 -12.48 -4.22
N TYR A 151 3.76 -11.54 -4.67
CA TYR A 151 5.21 -11.55 -4.56
C TYR A 151 5.66 -10.70 -3.37
N TYR A 152 6.91 -10.89 -2.94
CA TYR A 152 7.46 -10.13 -1.82
C TYR A 152 8.96 -9.89 -1.93
N TYR A 153 9.44 -8.97 -1.09
CA TYR A 153 10.84 -8.77 -0.77
C TYR A 153 11.01 -8.31 0.68
N ILE A 154 12.01 -8.84 1.38
CA ILE A 154 12.42 -8.43 2.72
C ILE A 154 13.82 -7.82 2.59
N ASN A 155 13.92 -6.50 2.76
CA ASN A 155 15.20 -5.82 2.64
C ASN A 155 16.03 -5.92 3.94
N PRO A 156 17.36 -5.70 3.88
CA PRO A 156 18.24 -5.78 5.05
C PRO A 156 17.93 -4.76 6.17
N ASN A 157 17.10 -3.75 5.87
CA ASN A 157 16.67 -2.74 6.84
C ASN A 157 15.40 -3.17 7.62
N GLY A 158 14.83 -4.34 7.30
CA GLY A 158 13.60 -4.83 7.93
C GLY A 158 12.32 -4.21 7.37
N ASN A 159 12.37 -3.67 6.15
CA ASN A 159 11.15 -3.35 5.41
C ASN A 159 10.75 -4.57 4.58
N ILE A 160 9.45 -4.79 4.51
CA ILE A 160 8.83 -5.90 3.80
C ILE A 160 7.91 -5.31 2.75
N TYR A 161 8.14 -5.68 1.50
CA TYR A 161 7.37 -5.21 0.36
C TYR A 161 6.55 -6.38 -0.17
N THR A 162 5.28 -6.14 -0.49
CA THR A 162 4.44 -7.14 -1.14
C THR A 162 3.76 -6.55 -2.37
N LEU A 163 3.71 -7.31 -3.45
CA LEU A 163 3.04 -6.95 -4.69
C LEU A 163 2.00 -8.00 -5.04
N LEU A 164 0.73 -7.62 -5.07
CA LEU A 164 -0.35 -8.47 -5.57
C LEU A 164 -0.63 -8.13 -7.03
N VAL A 165 -0.64 -9.15 -7.90
CA VAL A 165 -1.00 -9.02 -9.31
C VAL A 165 -2.09 -10.03 -9.69
N LYS A 166 -2.82 -9.71 -10.75
CA LYS A 166 -3.69 -10.64 -11.48
C LYS A 166 -3.05 -11.00 -12.81
N ASP A 167 -3.00 -12.29 -13.11
CA ASP A 167 -2.54 -12.82 -14.38
C ASP A 167 -3.73 -13.37 -15.19
N PHE A 168 -4.05 -12.68 -16.27
CA PHE A 168 -5.12 -13.02 -17.22
C PHE A 168 -4.63 -13.97 -18.33
N GLY A 169 -3.41 -14.50 -18.23
CA GLY A 169 -2.71 -15.29 -19.23
C GLY A 169 -2.18 -14.48 -20.41
N ARG A 170 -2.88 -13.40 -20.80
CA ARG A 170 -2.47 -12.45 -21.84
C ARG A 170 -1.95 -11.13 -21.30
N SER A 171 -2.18 -10.84 -20.03
CA SER A 171 -1.69 -9.60 -19.42
C SER A 171 -1.61 -9.78 -17.93
N ILE A 172 -0.68 -9.06 -17.31
CA ILE A 172 -0.59 -8.99 -15.85
C ILE A 172 -1.02 -7.60 -15.40
N GLN A 173 -1.98 -7.55 -14.49
CA GLN A 173 -2.47 -6.32 -13.90
C GLN A 173 -2.02 -6.26 -12.43
N PRO A 174 -1.17 -5.29 -12.07
CA PRO A 174 -0.80 -5.12 -10.68
C PRO A 174 -1.95 -4.45 -9.92
N ILE A 175 -2.25 -4.92 -8.71
CA ILE A 175 -3.40 -4.51 -7.90
C ILE A 175 -2.96 -3.70 -6.69
N PHE A 176 -2.10 -4.29 -5.86
CA PHE A 176 -1.60 -3.64 -4.65
C PHE A 176 -0.10 -3.72 -4.57
N TRP A 177 0.49 -2.63 -4.14
CA TRP A 177 1.83 -2.64 -3.59
C TRP A 177 1.79 -2.15 -2.15
N LYS A 178 2.45 -2.87 -1.24
CA LYS A 178 2.48 -2.54 0.18
C LYS A 178 3.90 -2.52 0.68
N ASN A 179 4.18 -1.57 1.56
CA ASN A 179 5.43 -1.50 2.32
C ASN A 179 5.11 -1.56 3.81
N TYR A 180 5.63 -2.58 4.48
CA TYR A 180 5.57 -2.76 5.92
C TYR A 180 6.94 -2.48 6.55
N GLN A 181 6.93 -1.85 7.71
CA GLN A 181 8.09 -1.75 8.58
C GLN A 181 7.82 -2.53 9.87
N ILE A 182 8.84 -3.22 10.38
CA ILE A 182 8.77 -3.87 11.68
C ILE A 182 8.79 -2.80 12.78
N ASP A 183 7.69 -2.70 13.52
CA ASP A 183 7.53 -1.87 14.71
C ASP A 183 7.95 -2.71 15.93
N LYS A 184 9.24 -2.63 16.30
CA LYS A 184 9.81 -3.43 17.41
C LYS A 184 9.21 -3.06 18.77
N GLU A 185 8.80 -1.81 18.96
CA GLU A 185 8.24 -1.33 20.22
C GLU A 185 6.85 -1.91 20.46
N ASN A 186 6.03 -1.96 19.40
CA ASN A 186 4.66 -2.49 19.48
C ASN A 186 4.53 -3.95 19.01
N LEU A 187 5.65 -4.59 18.64
CA LEU A 187 5.75 -5.98 18.18
C LEU A 187 4.78 -6.31 17.03
N ARG A 188 4.76 -5.47 15.99
CA ARG A 188 3.84 -5.62 14.86
C ARG A 188 4.48 -5.25 13.51
N PHE A 189 3.88 -5.72 12.43
CA PHE A 189 4.16 -5.27 11.07
C PHE A 189 3.33 -4.02 10.79
N ARG A 190 3.97 -2.86 10.87
CA ARG A 190 3.31 -1.58 10.61
C ARG A 190 3.30 -1.29 9.11
N LEU A 191 2.13 -1.27 8.49
CA LEU A 191 1.97 -0.78 7.13
C LEU A 191 2.35 0.71 7.06
N LYS A 192 3.31 1.03 6.19
CA LYS A 192 3.81 2.39 5.96
C LYS A 192 3.24 3.02 4.71
N ALA A 193 3.11 2.22 3.64
CA ALA A 193 2.56 2.69 2.39
C ALA A 193 1.72 1.61 1.72
N LEU A 194 0.66 2.06 1.04
CA LEU A 194 -0.19 1.25 0.18
C LEU A 194 -0.39 2.00 -1.13
N PHE A 195 -0.12 1.33 -2.24
CA PHE A 195 -0.52 1.76 -3.56
C PHE A 195 -1.65 0.84 -4.03
N VAL A 196 -2.72 1.44 -4.54
CA VAL A 196 -3.86 0.71 -5.11
C VAL A 196 -4.02 1.11 -6.57
N ASN A 197 -4.11 0.10 -7.43
CA ASN A 197 -4.34 0.25 -8.86
C ASN A 197 -5.71 -0.35 -9.22
N GLU A 198 -6.74 0.48 -9.20
CA GLU A 198 -8.05 0.15 -9.75
C GLU A 198 -8.16 0.60 -11.21
N ASP A 199 -9.11 0.04 -11.95
CA ASP A 199 -9.30 0.34 -13.38
C ASP A 199 -9.58 1.83 -13.66
N ARG A 200 -10.17 2.55 -12.70
CA ARG A 200 -10.56 3.97 -12.85
C ARG A 200 -9.71 4.95 -12.03
N TYR A 201 -9.17 4.50 -10.91
CA TYR A 201 -8.43 5.35 -9.98
C TYR A 201 -7.17 4.64 -9.50
N GLN A 202 -6.09 5.40 -9.46
CA GLN A 202 -4.89 5.00 -8.75
C GLN A 202 -4.72 5.93 -7.58
N TYR A 203 -4.51 5.35 -6.40
CA TYR A 203 -4.26 6.14 -5.22
C TYR A 203 -3.15 5.53 -4.37
N ARG A 204 -2.48 6.42 -3.64
CA ARG A 204 -1.38 6.09 -2.75
C ARG A 204 -1.68 6.62 -1.36
N ILE A 205 -1.44 5.77 -0.38
CA ILE A 205 -1.58 6.08 1.02
C ILE A 205 -0.21 5.96 1.68
N ILE A 206 0.21 6.99 2.41
CA ILE A 206 1.37 6.95 3.30
C ILE A 206 0.84 7.12 4.72
N TYR A 207 0.84 6.03 5.48
CA TYR A 207 0.14 5.97 6.76
C TYR A 207 0.91 6.69 7.89
N PRO A 208 0.21 7.47 8.74
CA PRO A 208 -1.22 7.84 8.70
C PRO A 208 -1.48 9.21 8.04
N ASP A 209 -0.50 9.77 7.34
CA ASP A 209 -0.43 11.22 7.08
C ASP A 209 -0.97 11.65 5.71
N GLN A 210 -0.99 10.76 4.71
CA GLN A 210 -1.18 11.18 3.31
C GLN A 210 -2.07 10.22 2.52
N PHE A 211 -3.00 10.79 1.76
CA PHE A 211 -3.85 10.14 0.77
C PHE A 211 -3.76 10.93 -0.54
N ASP A 212 -3.15 10.33 -1.58
CA ASP A 212 -2.99 10.94 -2.90
C ASP A 212 -3.79 10.16 -3.94
N ILE A 213 -4.49 10.87 -4.82
CA ILE A 213 -5.03 10.29 -6.05
C ILE A 213 -4.05 10.65 -7.17
N LEU A 214 -3.50 9.63 -7.84
CA LEU A 214 -2.40 9.75 -8.79
C LEU A 214 -2.89 9.89 -10.23
N THR A 215 -3.95 9.16 -10.59
CA THR A 215 -4.62 9.29 -11.88
C THR A 215 -6.13 9.25 -11.69
N GLN A 216 -6.82 10.10 -12.45
CA GLN A 216 -8.25 10.04 -12.68
C GLN A 216 -8.43 9.71 -14.15
N SER A 217 -9.03 8.56 -14.47
CA SER A 217 -9.39 8.26 -15.86
C SER A 217 -10.52 9.21 -16.30
N GLN A 218 -10.15 10.31 -16.96
CA GLN A 218 -11.01 11.41 -17.39
C GLN A 218 -11.74 12.15 -16.25
N SER A 219 -11.79 13.48 -16.35
CA SER A 219 -12.61 14.30 -15.44
C SER A 219 -14.06 13.87 -15.65
N PRO A 220 -14.69 13.24 -14.66
CA PRO A 220 -15.94 12.59 -14.93
C PRO A 220 -17.00 13.70 -15.02
N ILE A 221 -17.85 13.62 -16.04
CA ILE A 221 -18.89 14.60 -16.36
C ILE A 221 -20.04 14.43 -15.34
N PHE A 222 -19.74 14.46 -14.04
CA PHE A 222 -20.76 14.41 -13.00
C PHE A 222 -21.30 15.81 -12.75
N GLU A 223 -22.60 15.94 -12.97
CA GLU A 223 -23.35 17.13 -12.58
C GLU A 223 -23.22 17.33 -11.06
N THR A 224 -22.97 18.57 -10.64
CA THR A 224 -22.74 18.93 -9.23
C THR A 224 -23.88 18.46 -8.30
N GLU A 225 -25.11 18.39 -8.81
CA GLU A 225 -26.26 17.91 -8.04
C GLU A 225 -26.21 16.41 -7.76
N LYS A 226 -25.68 15.60 -8.70
CA LYS A 226 -25.51 14.16 -8.51
C LYS A 226 -24.43 13.85 -7.48
N LEU A 227 -23.35 14.64 -7.40
CA LEU A 227 -22.28 14.47 -6.41
C LEU A 227 -22.75 14.73 -4.96
N LYS A 228 -23.79 15.56 -4.78
CA LYS A 228 -24.37 15.82 -3.45
C LYS A 228 -25.16 14.63 -2.91
N SER A 229 -25.95 13.97 -3.76
CA SER A 229 -26.73 12.77 -3.41
C SER A 229 -25.92 11.49 -3.50
N CYS A 230 -24.81 11.51 -4.23
CA CYS A 230 -23.89 10.39 -4.44
C CYS A 230 -23.49 9.68 -3.13
N TYR A 231 -23.26 10.44 -2.06
CA TYR A 231 -22.93 9.90 -0.74
C TYR A 231 -24.04 9.17 0.00
N GLN A 232 -25.28 9.27 -0.47
CA GLN A 232 -26.41 8.59 0.15
C GLN A 232 -26.54 7.14 -0.32
N ASP A 233 -25.84 6.76 -1.39
CA ASP A 233 -25.81 5.39 -1.90
C ASP A 233 -24.63 4.63 -1.25
N GLU A 234 -24.95 3.64 -0.42
CA GLU A 234 -23.96 2.96 0.45
C GLU A 234 -22.95 2.09 -0.32
N TYR A 235 -23.13 1.85 -1.62
CA TYR A 235 -22.29 0.87 -2.37
C TYR A 235 -21.72 1.34 -3.70
N ASN A 236 -21.75 2.64 -4.02
CA ASN A 236 -21.21 3.13 -5.30
C ASN A 236 -19.75 3.63 -5.14
N THR A 237 -18.76 2.78 -5.37
CA THR A 237 -17.31 3.11 -5.18
C THR A 237 -16.83 4.27 -6.04
N THR A 238 -17.21 4.31 -7.32
CA THR A 238 -16.82 5.36 -8.28
C THR A 238 -17.24 6.73 -7.76
N CYS A 239 -18.49 6.81 -7.34
CA CYS A 239 -19.10 8.01 -6.80
C CYS A 239 -18.39 8.57 -5.55
N ASN A 240 -17.79 7.74 -4.69
CA ASN A 240 -17.14 8.23 -3.47
C ASN A 240 -15.81 8.93 -3.74
N VAL A 241 -14.99 8.42 -4.67
CA VAL A 241 -13.71 9.05 -5.03
C VAL A 241 -13.96 10.41 -5.66
N GLU A 242 -14.89 10.50 -6.61
CA GLU A 242 -15.24 11.76 -7.29
C GLU A 242 -15.79 12.79 -6.32
N SER A 243 -16.67 12.33 -5.44
CA SER A 243 -17.27 13.20 -4.49
C SER A 243 -16.22 13.66 -3.46
N TYR A 244 -15.19 12.86 -3.14
CA TYR A 244 -14.09 13.27 -2.26
C TYR A 244 -13.34 14.45 -2.89
N ASN A 245 -12.96 14.31 -4.16
CA ASN A 245 -12.31 15.38 -4.92
C ASN A 245 -13.16 16.65 -4.95
N TYR A 246 -14.47 16.52 -5.19
CA TYR A 246 -15.37 17.67 -5.22
C TYR A 246 -15.38 18.46 -3.90
N TYR A 247 -15.51 17.77 -2.76
CA TYR A 247 -15.54 18.44 -1.46
C TYR A 247 -14.16 18.98 -1.06
N HIS A 248 -13.07 18.29 -1.43
CA HIS A 248 -11.71 18.80 -1.24
C HIS A 248 -11.49 20.10 -2.03
N ASP A 249 -11.85 20.14 -3.31
CA ASP A 249 -11.80 21.35 -4.14
C ASP A 249 -12.62 22.50 -3.54
N LEU A 250 -13.79 22.19 -2.97
CA LEU A 250 -14.64 23.17 -2.31
C LEU A 250 -13.99 23.74 -1.04
N LEU A 251 -13.34 22.90 -0.24
CA LEU A 251 -12.57 23.32 0.93
C LEU A 251 -11.42 24.24 0.50
N VAL A 252 -10.63 23.84 -0.50
CA VAL A 252 -9.52 24.64 -1.05
C VAL A 252 -10.03 26.01 -1.48
N LYS A 253 -11.10 26.06 -2.29
CA LYS A 253 -11.71 27.33 -2.75
C LYS A 253 -12.16 28.21 -1.58
N LYS A 254 -12.77 27.63 -0.54
CA LYS A 254 -13.20 28.38 0.66
C LYS A 254 -12.01 28.95 1.43
N LEU A 255 -10.94 28.19 1.60
CA LEU A 255 -9.73 28.65 2.27
C LEU A 255 -9.05 29.79 1.48
N THR A 256 -8.98 29.68 0.15
CA THR A 256 -8.50 30.77 -0.72
C THR A 256 -9.25 32.09 -0.45
N LEU A 257 -10.58 32.03 -0.27
CA LEU A 257 -11.40 33.21 -0.04
C LEU A 257 -11.23 33.83 1.36
N LEU A 258 -10.68 33.09 2.32
CA LEU A 258 -10.58 33.52 3.72
C LEU A 258 -9.18 34.00 4.11
N GLN A 259 -8.14 33.59 3.37
CA GLN A 259 -6.76 33.85 3.74
C GLN A 259 -6.14 34.97 2.92
N LYS A 260 -5.26 35.75 3.55
CA LYS A 260 -4.70 36.97 2.97
C LYS A 260 -3.54 36.70 2.01
N ASN A 261 -2.85 35.57 2.14
CA ASN A 261 -1.79 35.17 1.22
C ASN A 261 -1.78 33.66 0.95
N GLU A 262 -1.15 33.29 -0.16
CA GLU A 262 -1.08 31.91 -0.67
C GLU A 262 -0.29 30.97 0.26
N SER A 263 0.71 31.47 0.99
CA SER A 263 1.52 30.65 1.90
C SER A 263 0.71 30.19 3.12
N GLU A 264 -0.05 31.09 3.72
CA GLU A 264 -0.98 30.78 4.80
C GLU A 264 -2.02 29.77 4.34
N GLN A 265 -2.46 29.87 3.09
CA GLN A 265 -3.38 28.91 2.49
C GLN A 265 -2.81 27.51 2.36
N LYS A 266 -1.65 27.38 1.72
CA LYS A 266 -0.98 26.08 1.58
C LYS A 266 -0.72 25.45 2.95
N ASN A 267 -0.36 26.25 3.94
CA ASN A 267 -0.13 25.75 5.30
C ASN A 267 -1.43 25.28 5.97
N ALA A 268 -2.52 26.02 5.85
CA ALA A 268 -3.80 25.60 6.43
C ALA A 268 -4.34 24.33 5.78
N ILE A 269 -4.27 24.22 4.44
CA ILE A 269 -4.68 23.01 3.72
C ILE A 269 -3.87 21.82 4.21
N LYS A 270 -2.53 21.92 4.26
CA LYS A 270 -1.67 20.84 4.76
C LYS A 270 -2.01 20.39 6.17
N VAL A 271 -2.29 21.34 7.07
CA VAL A 271 -2.67 21.02 8.46
C VAL A 271 -4.01 20.31 8.51
N ILE A 272 -5.01 20.79 7.76
CA ILE A 272 -6.34 20.18 7.70
C ILE A 272 -6.27 18.79 7.09
N ASP A 273 -5.62 18.64 5.93
CA ASP A 273 -5.46 17.35 5.25
C ASP A 273 -4.80 16.33 6.17
N LYS A 274 -3.73 16.73 6.89
CA LYS A 274 -3.07 15.86 7.86
C LYS A 274 -4.02 15.39 8.98
N GLN A 275 -4.80 16.31 9.57
CA GLN A 275 -5.78 15.94 10.61
C GLN A 275 -6.86 14.99 10.10
N ILE A 276 -7.35 15.23 8.88
CA ILE A 276 -8.35 14.37 8.24
C ILE A 276 -7.76 12.98 7.97
N ASN A 277 -6.55 12.94 7.42
CA ASN A 277 -5.84 11.70 7.12
C ASN A 277 -5.57 10.89 8.39
N GLU A 278 -5.07 11.50 9.46
CA GLU A 278 -4.86 10.81 10.75
C GLU A 278 -6.15 10.21 11.31
N ALA A 279 -7.30 10.85 11.09
CA ALA A 279 -8.61 10.35 11.53
C ALA A 279 -9.14 9.20 10.66
N CYS A 280 -8.87 9.21 9.35
CA CYS A 280 -9.46 8.28 8.39
C CYS A 280 -8.55 7.11 7.99
N LEU A 281 -7.23 7.30 7.99
CA LEU A 281 -6.23 6.31 7.58
C LEU A 281 -5.89 5.34 8.73
N VAL A 282 -6.92 4.87 9.43
CA VAL A 282 -6.82 3.87 10.51
C VAL A 282 -7.38 2.50 10.09
N LEU A 283 -8.00 2.44 8.90
CA LEU A 283 -8.61 1.24 8.37
C LEU A 283 -7.56 0.18 8.03
N SER A 284 -7.88 -1.08 8.31
CA SER A 284 -7.06 -2.21 7.89
C SER A 284 -6.97 -2.26 6.36
N SER A 285 -5.75 -2.37 5.83
CA SER A 285 -5.53 -2.51 4.39
C SER A 285 -6.18 -3.78 3.83
N PRO A 286 -6.68 -3.75 2.59
CA PRO A 286 -7.28 -4.91 1.94
C PRO A 286 -6.21 -5.98 1.72
N ILE A 287 -6.51 -7.24 2.01
CA ILE A 287 -5.61 -8.37 1.77
C ILE A 287 -5.82 -8.91 0.36
N TYR A 288 -7.07 -8.94 -0.10
CA TYR A 288 -7.46 -9.51 -1.39
C TYR A 288 -8.07 -8.46 -2.32
N TYR A 289 -8.03 -8.73 -3.63
CA TYR A 289 -8.60 -7.83 -4.64
C TYR A 289 -10.10 -7.56 -4.42
N ASN A 290 -10.90 -8.55 -4.04
CA ASN A 290 -12.34 -8.34 -3.82
C ASN A 290 -12.67 -7.46 -2.60
N GLU A 291 -11.68 -7.12 -1.78
CA GLU A 291 -11.83 -6.20 -0.65
C GLU A 291 -11.50 -4.75 -1.05
N VAL A 292 -10.86 -4.54 -2.22
CA VAL A 292 -10.45 -3.23 -2.74
C VAL A 292 -11.63 -2.26 -2.70
N ASP A 293 -12.74 -2.62 -3.35
CA ASP A 293 -13.92 -1.76 -3.51
C ASP A 293 -14.47 -1.30 -2.16
N THR A 294 -14.61 -2.24 -1.22
CA THR A 294 -15.12 -1.94 0.14
C THR A 294 -14.14 -1.06 0.90
N PHE A 295 -12.84 -1.31 0.78
CA PHE A 295 -11.81 -0.51 1.41
C PHE A 295 -11.80 0.93 0.86
N THR A 296 -11.81 1.08 -0.47
CA THR A 296 -11.88 2.36 -1.18
C THR A 296 -13.13 3.14 -0.79
N HIS A 297 -14.29 2.48 -0.72
CA HIS A 297 -15.53 3.11 -0.26
C HIS A 297 -15.39 3.67 1.15
N LYS A 298 -14.94 2.85 2.11
CA LYS A 298 -14.84 3.26 3.52
C LYS A 298 -13.89 4.43 3.72
N ILE A 299 -12.75 4.42 3.05
CA ILE A 299 -11.73 5.45 3.23
C ILE A 299 -12.19 6.79 2.64
N THR A 300 -12.69 6.77 1.40
CA THR A 300 -13.16 7.98 0.69
C THR A 300 -14.39 8.58 1.36
N ARG A 301 -15.30 7.75 1.87
CA ARG A 301 -16.43 8.21 2.68
C ARG A 301 -15.97 8.96 3.93
N CYS A 302 -15.05 8.39 4.71
CA CYS A 302 -14.51 9.05 5.90
C CYS A 302 -13.88 10.40 5.55
N LEU A 303 -12.99 10.41 4.54
CA LEU A 303 -12.29 11.63 4.12
C LEU A 303 -13.29 12.74 3.80
N THR A 304 -14.35 12.43 3.06
CA THR A 304 -15.36 13.43 2.70
C THR A 304 -16.21 13.90 3.87
N GLU A 305 -16.65 12.99 4.75
CA GLU A 305 -17.39 13.38 5.95
C GLU A 305 -16.55 14.34 6.80
N GLN A 306 -15.24 14.09 6.93
CA GLN A 306 -14.33 14.99 7.64
C GLN A 306 -14.15 16.33 6.91
N ILE A 307 -13.99 16.36 5.59
CA ILE A 307 -13.90 17.61 4.81
C ILE A 307 -15.16 18.46 5.00
N LYS A 308 -16.36 17.83 4.94
CA LYS A 308 -17.63 18.50 5.18
C LYS A 308 -17.69 19.18 6.55
N GLN A 309 -17.30 18.45 7.60
CA GLN A 309 -17.25 19.00 8.96
C GLN A 309 -16.29 20.19 9.06
N GLN A 310 -15.14 20.14 8.38
CA GLN A 310 -14.20 21.27 8.36
C GLN A 310 -14.79 22.49 7.64
N ILE A 311 -15.46 22.28 6.51
CA ILE A 311 -16.16 23.35 5.79
C ILE A 311 -17.22 24.01 6.66
N GLU A 312 -18.01 23.23 7.41
CA GLU A 312 -19.06 23.74 8.31
C GLU A 312 -18.49 24.55 9.48
N LYS A 313 -17.40 24.07 10.11
CA LYS A 313 -16.69 24.79 11.18
C LYS A 313 -16.17 26.14 10.70
N ILE A 314 -15.58 26.19 9.51
CA ILE A 314 -15.10 27.42 8.88
C ILE A 314 -16.25 28.41 8.65
N VAL A 315 -17.41 27.94 8.18
CA VAL A 315 -18.60 28.78 7.99
C VAL A 315 -19.15 29.31 9.32
N THR A 316 -19.14 28.48 10.36
CA THR A 316 -19.70 28.82 11.67
C THR A 316 -18.83 29.84 12.40
N ASN A 317 -17.50 29.68 12.37
CA ASN A 317 -16.56 30.62 12.99
C ASN A 317 -16.64 32.03 12.39
N LYS A 318 -17.00 32.15 11.11
CA LYS A 318 -17.20 33.47 10.47
C LYS A 318 -18.45 34.18 10.99
N LYS A 319 -19.55 33.46 11.23
CA LYS A 319 -20.80 34.04 11.77
C LYS A 319 -20.68 34.54 13.22
N VAL A 320 -19.62 34.15 13.94
CA VAL A 320 -19.37 34.57 15.33
C VAL A 320 -18.43 35.80 15.37
N GLN A 321 -17.78 36.14 14.26
CA GLN A 321 -16.85 37.28 14.16
C GLN A 321 -17.46 38.50 13.46
N ASP A 322 -18.65 38.35 12.86
CA ASP A 322 -19.46 39.43 12.27
C ASP A 322 -20.61 39.83 13.20
#